data_AF-A0A9W4IPV0-F1
#
_entry.id   AF-A0A9W4IPV0-F1
#
_cell.length_a   1.000
_cell.length_b   1.000
_cell.length_c   1.000
_cell.angle_alpha   90.00
_cell.angle_beta   90.00
_cell.angle_gamma   90.00
#
_symmetry.space_group_name_H-M   'P 1'
#
loop_
_entity.id
_entity.type
_entity.pdbx_description
1 polymer ?
#
loop_
_entity_poly.entity_id
_entity_poly.type
_entity_poly.pdbx_seq_one_letter_code
_entity_poly.pdbx_strand_id
1 'polypeptide(L)'
;MGALRTVGLVILAISVFTFIALFGRLPAFRKTPVAFLHRVLWVYLPNGLAVVDNGWFGGRGVRCWTRSGSYVLKENHPLVLIFFTSLMVIGEIVFVPAAWPRLSSVHQFWVPIVITLPYVLLYKCVVTKSFITEDNHEEEMRRYPYDRVLFHPGHECSTCHFLKPARSKHCSFCNACVSRHDHHCVWLMNCVGANNCMYFISLLVSLSVMLIYGSYLGKSLLSESLEQLVPPDVKIAMQGWTTWINTWSVLVATYPRIGAVFLLMLMTAPLAVSFLAYHTYLIWAGTTTNETAKWTDWKDDVEDGLVFKTRSSLIFENPTAMDPHDRAWPVHTDQILVTDEDPPTEGCLLMSSSNCIAHRPGSDLPPDPRWKRLHSMKEVDNIYDMGFWNNLRDVMGFSVRGPISE
;
A
#
# COMPACT_ATOMS: atom_id res chain seq x y z
N MET A 1 -17.21 -6.30 -38.13
CA MET A 1 -17.91 -5.81 -36.92
C MET A 1 -18.05 -6.85 -35.79
N GLY A 2 -18.06 -8.16 -36.08
CA GLY A 2 -18.18 -9.20 -35.03
C GLY A 2 -17.03 -9.25 -34.02
N ALA A 3 -15.77 -9.27 -34.48
CA ALA A 3 -14.61 -9.39 -33.59
C ALA A 3 -14.45 -8.22 -32.60
N LEU A 4 -14.63 -6.98 -33.07
CA LEU A 4 -14.60 -5.78 -32.21
C LEU A 4 -15.70 -5.78 -31.16
N ARG A 5 -16.91 -6.21 -31.53
CA ARG A 5 -18.02 -6.39 -30.58
C ARG A 5 -17.69 -7.47 -29.56
N THR A 6 -17.14 -8.61 -29.99
CA THR A 6 -16.75 -9.70 -29.08
C THR A 6 -15.65 -9.25 -28.13
N VAL A 7 -14.60 -8.60 -28.61
CA VAL A 7 -13.51 -8.07 -27.79
C VAL A 7 -14.04 -7.02 -26.81
N GLY A 8 -14.89 -6.10 -27.27
CA GLY A 8 -15.52 -5.09 -26.41
C GLY A 8 -16.40 -5.71 -25.31
N LEU A 9 -17.18 -6.74 -25.64
CA LEU A 9 -17.99 -7.47 -24.66
C LEU A 9 -17.12 -8.24 -23.66
N VAL A 10 -16.02 -8.86 -24.09
CA VAL A 10 -15.06 -9.54 -23.20
C VAL A 10 -14.40 -8.54 -22.25
N ILE A 11 -13.92 -7.41 -22.76
CA ILE A 11 -13.32 -6.35 -21.93
C ILE A 11 -14.35 -5.83 -20.93
N LEU A 12 -15.57 -5.55 -21.37
CA LEU A 12 -16.64 -5.08 -20.48
C LEU A 12 -16.98 -6.12 -19.41
N ALA A 13 -17.11 -7.40 -19.79
CA ALA A 13 -17.41 -8.48 -18.85
C ALA A 13 -16.30 -8.65 -17.82
N ILE A 14 -15.02 -8.67 -18.24
CA ILE A 14 -13.87 -8.74 -17.34
C ILE A 14 -13.82 -7.51 -16.44
N SER A 15 -14.06 -6.31 -16.98
CA SER A 15 -14.04 -5.06 -16.21
C SER A 15 -15.15 -5.03 -15.16
N VAL A 16 -16.38 -5.42 -15.52
CA VAL A 16 -17.52 -5.52 -14.60
C VAL A 16 -17.26 -6.59 -13.54
N PHE A 17 -16.76 -7.76 -13.93
CA PHE A 17 -16.38 -8.81 -12.99
C PHE A 17 -15.33 -8.32 -12.00
N THR A 18 -14.25 -7.73 -12.50
CA THR A 18 -13.14 -7.20 -11.69
C THR A 18 -13.64 -6.10 -10.76
N PHE A 19 -14.50 -5.21 -11.26
CA PHE A 19 -15.10 -4.15 -10.45
C PHE A 19 -15.96 -4.72 -9.32
N ILE A 20 -16.87 -5.66 -9.62
CA ILE A 20 -17.71 -6.32 -8.61
C ILE A 20 -16.83 -7.06 -7.61
N ALA A 21 -15.84 -7.83 -8.09
CA ALA A 21 -14.98 -8.65 -7.26
C ALA A 21 -14.12 -7.82 -6.29
N LEU A 22 -13.61 -6.66 -6.72
CA LEU A 22 -12.73 -5.81 -5.91
C LEU A 22 -13.48 -4.78 -5.07
N PHE A 23 -14.50 -4.12 -5.64
CA PHE A 23 -15.17 -2.97 -5.02
C PHE A 23 -16.54 -3.29 -4.44
N GLY A 24 -17.13 -4.45 -4.74
CA GLY A 24 -18.49 -4.78 -4.29
C GLY A 24 -18.67 -4.92 -2.78
N ARG A 25 -17.58 -4.99 -2.01
CA ARG A 25 -17.60 -4.95 -0.53
C ARG A 25 -17.65 -3.55 0.08
N LEU A 26 -17.47 -2.48 -0.71
CA LEU A 26 -17.43 -1.12 -0.19
C LEU A 26 -18.78 -0.72 0.45
N PRO A 27 -18.79 0.07 1.55
CA PRO A 27 -20.01 0.51 2.21
C PRO A 27 -21.01 1.18 1.26
N ALA A 28 -20.51 1.98 0.32
CA ALA A 28 -21.31 2.67 -0.71
C ALA A 28 -22.20 1.72 -1.54
N PHE A 29 -21.79 0.46 -1.73
CA PHE A 29 -22.53 -0.52 -2.52
C PHE A 29 -23.37 -1.48 -1.69
N ARG A 30 -23.36 -1.39 -0.35
CA ARG A 30 -23.93 -2.38 0.58
C ARG A 30 -25.39 -2.77 0.26
N LYS A 31 -26.19 -1.82 -0.22
CA LYS A 31 -27.62 -1.99 -0.59
C LYS A 31 -27.88 -2.07 -2.10
N THR A 32 -26.86 -2.32 -2.91
CA THR A 32 -26.96 -2.33 -4.38
C THR A 32 -26.80 -3.76 -4.94
N PRO A 33 -27.21 -4.00 -6.20
CA PRO A 33 -26.95 -5.27 -6.88
C PRO A 33 -25.47 -5.65 -6.93
N VAL A 34 -24.56 -4.67 -6.89
CA VAL A 34 -23.10 -4.91 -6.88
C VAL A 34 -22.69 -5.68 -5.63
N ALA A 35 -23.17 -5.29 -4.43
CA ALA A 35 -22.87 -6.02 -3.21
C ALA A 35 -23.52 -7.40 -3.18
N PHE A 36 -24.72 -7.56 -3.77
CA PHE A 36 -25.33 -8.88 -3.93
C PHE A 36 -24.48 -9.78 -4.83
N LEU A 37 -24.05 -9.31 -6.01
CA LEU A 37 -23.22 -10.07 -6.92
C LEU A 37 -21.85 -10.40 -6.32
N HIS A 38 -21.25 -9.49 -5.55
CA HIS A 38 -20.04 -9.78 -4.78
C HIS A 38 -20.28 -10.91 -3.76
N ARG A 39 -21.41 -10.92 -3.04
CA ARG A 39 -21.77 -12.03 -2.14
C ARG A 39 -22.00 -13.34 -2.89
N VAL A 40 -22.61 -13.30 -4.08
CA VAL A 40 -22.75 -14.48 -4.94
C VAL A 40 -21.37 -15.04 -5.30
N LEU A 41 -20.44 -14.20 -5.77
CA LEU A 41 -19.11 -14.61 -6.19
C LEU A 41 -18.24 -15.15 -5.05
N TRP A 42 -18.26 -14.49 -3.89
CA TRP A 42 -17.30 -14.77 -2.81
C TRP A 42 -17.87 -15.59 -1.65
N VAL A 43 -19.19 -15.71 -1.54
CA VAL A 43 -19.84 -16.45 -0.44
C VAL A 43 -20.66 -17.61 -1.00
N TYR A 44 -21.67 -17.32 -1.81
CA TYR A 44 -22.62 -18.36 -2.21
C TYR A 44 -22.04 -19.38 -3.19
N LEU A 45 -21.27 -18.93 -4.18
CA LEU A 45 -20.67 -19.82 -5.18
C LEU A 45 -19.59 -20.73 -4.58
N PRO A 46 -18.63 -20.24 -3.75
CA PRO A 46 -17.71 -21.10 -3.02
C PRO A 46 -18.40 -22.08 -2.07
N ASN A 47 -19.46 -21.65 -1.35
CA ASN A 47 -20.23 -22.53 -0.48
C ASN A 47 -20.96 -23.62 -1.27
N GLY A 48 -21.55 -23.27 -2.42
CA GLY A 48 -22.19 -24.23 -3.31
C GLY A 48 -21.19 -25.27 -3.85
N LEU A 49 -20.01 -24.82 -4.30
CA LEU A 49 -18.92 -25.71 -4.71
C LEU A 49 -18.48 -26.63 -3.56
N ALA A 50 -18.42 -26.13 -2.33
CA ALA A 50 -18.09 -26.94 -1.15
C ALA A 50 -19.16 -27.99 -0.83
N VAL A 51 -20.44 -27.70 -1.03
CA VAL A 51 -21.52 -28.69 -0.88
C VAL A 51 -21.38 -29.80 -1.92
N VAL A 52 -21.13 -29.44 -3.19
CA VAL A 52 -20.93 -30.43 -4.27
C VAL A 52 -19.69 -31.28 -4.00
N ASP A 53 -18.56 -30.67 -3.62
CA ASP A 53 -17.32 -31.37 -3.30
C ASP A 53 -17.47 -32.28 -2.07
N ASN A 54 -18.25 -31.86 -1.06
CA ASN A 54 -18.59 -32.71 0.08
C ASN A 54 -19.42 -33.93 -0.34
N GLY A 55 -20.38 -33.76 -1.25
CA GLY A 55 -21.19 -34.86 -1.75
C GLY A 55 -20.43 -35.86 -2.61
N TRP A 56 -19.53 -35.38 -3.48
CA TRP A 56 -18.89 -36.21 -4.52
C TRP A 56 -17.48 -36.68 -4.16
N PHE A 57 -16.71 -35.83 -3.46
CA PHE A 57 -15.29 -36.07 -3.15
C PHE A 57 -15.00 -36.03 -1.64
N GLY A 58 -16.04 -36.00 -0.80
CA GLY A 58 -15.91 -35.93 0.65
C GLY A 58 -15.18 -34.67 1.13
N GLY A 59 -15.28 -33.56 0.40
CA GLY A 59 -14.71 -32.27 0.80
C GLY A 59 -13.21 -32.15 0.56
N ARG A 60 -12.61 -33.07 -0.21
CA ARG A 60 -11.16 -33.09 -0.44
C ARG A 60 -10.72 -32.00 -1.43
N GLY A 61 -11.53 -31.72 -2.46
CA GLY A 61 -11.21 -30.72 -3.48
C GLY A 61 -11.17 -29.31 -2.91
N VAL A 62 -12.19 -28.92 -2.16
CA VAL A 62 -12.24 -27.61 -1.49
C VAL A 62 -11.18 -27.51 -0.40
N ARG A 63 -10.95 -28.55 0.41
CA ARG A 63 -9.84 -28.53 1.38
C ARG A 63 -8.48 -28.35 0.71
N CYS A 64 -8.22 -29.04 -0.40
CA CYS A 64 -6.99 -28.88 -1.16
C CYS A 64 -6.87 -27.46 -1.72
N TRP A 65 -7.93 -26.94 -2.35
CA TRP A 65 -7.98 -25.59 -2.90
C TRP A 65 -7.76 -24.52 -1.82
N THR A 66 -8.48 -24.59 -0.70
CA THR A 66 -8.35 -23.64 0.42
C THR A 66 -6.98 -23.75 1.09
N ARG A 67 -6.41 -24.95 1.21
CA ARG A 67 -5.06 -25.15 1.74
C ARG A 67 -4.01 -24.53 0.82
N SER A 68 -4.06 -24.84 -0.48
CA SER A 68 -3.14 -24.27 -1.47
C SER A 68 -3.29 -22.76 -1.58
N GLY A 69 -4.52 -22.24 -1.60
CA GLY A 69 -4.77 -20.80 -1.61
C GLY A 69 -4.30 -20.10 -0.34
N SER A 70 -4.48 -20.72 0.84
CA SER A 70 -3.96 -20.17 2.10
C SER A 70 -2.43 -20.24 2.15
N TYR A 71 -1.83 -21.33 1.68
CA TYR A 71 -0.38 -21.47 1.58
C TYR A 71 0.24 -20.40 0.66
N VAL A 72 -0.40 -20.12 -0.48
CA VAL A 72 0.11 -19.12 -1.44
C VAL A 72 -0.17 -17.67 -0.99
N LEU A 73 -1.33 -17.40 -0.38
CA LEU A 73 -1.81 -16.04 -0.12
C LEU A 73 -1.76 -15.60 1.36
N LYS A 74 -1.64 -16.53 2.31
CA LYS A 74 -1.72 -16.28 3.76
C LYS A 74 -0.45 -16.67 4.53
N GLU A 75 0.51 -17.32 3.87
CA GLU A 75 1.80 -17.70 4.46
C GLU A 75 2.96 -16.98 3.73
N ASN A 76 4.09 -16.84 4.41
CA ASN A 76 5.31 -16.30 3.82
C ASN A 76 5.95 -17.35 2.89
N HIS A 77 5.59 -17.31 1.61
CA HIS A 77 6.12 -18.24 0.61
C HIS A 77 6.94 -17.54 -0.49
N PRO A 78 8.10 -18.07 -0.91
CA PRO A 78 8.95 -17.42 -1.92
C PRO A 78 8.39 -17.46 -3.34
N LEU A 79 7.23 -18.09 -3.58
CA LEU A 79 6.70 -18.30 -4.95
C LEU A 79 6.44 -16.98 -5.68
N VAL A 80 5.86 -15.99 -4.99
CA VAL A 80 5.58 -14.68 -5.58
C VAL A 80 6.86 -13.93 -5.90
N LEU A 81 7.86 -13.99 -5.01
CA LEU A 81 9.18 -13.39 -5.22
C LEU A 81 9.95 -14.09 -6.35
N ILE A 82 9.92 -15.42 -6.42
CA ILE A 82 10.50 -16.22 -7.52
C ILE A 82 9.82 -15.86 -8.84
N PHE A 83 8.49 -15.78 -8.86
CA PHE A 83 7.74 -15.39 -10.05
C PHE A 83 8.13 -13.98 -10.52
N PHE A 84 8.17 -13.00 -9.60
CA PHE A 84 8.54 -11.62 -9.90
C PHE A 84 9.97 -11.49 -10.45
N THR A 85 10.94 -12.12 -9.78
CA THR A 85 12.35 -12.12 -10.22
C THR A 85 12.53 -12.86 -11.55
N SER A 86 11.83 -13.99 -11.74
CA SER A 86 11.85 -14.73 -13.01
C SER A 86 11.29 -13.89 -14.15
N LEU A 87 10.22 -13.13 -13.91
CA LEU A 87 9.62 -12.25 -14.92
C LEU A 87 10.61 -11.18 -15.40
N MET A 88 11.35 -10.56 -14.46
CA MET A 88 12.39 -9.58 -14.79
C MET A 88 13.54 -10.22 -15.58
N VAL A 89 14.12 -11.31 -15.07
CA VAL A 89 15.26 -12.00 -15.71
C VAL A 89 14.90 -12.51 -17.10
N ILE A 90 13.74 -13.14 -17.27
CA ILE A 90 13.29 -13.63 -18.58
C ILE A 90 13.08 -12.46 -19.53
N GLY A 91 12.45 -11.37 -19.08
CA GLY A 91 12.27 -10.16 -19.88
C GLY A 91 13.60 -9.61 -20.39
N GLU A 92 14.62 -9.56 -19.54
CA GLU A 92 15.97 -9.09 -19.88
C GLU A 92 16.68 -10.04 -20.86
N ILE A 93 16.66 -11.36 -20.63
CA ILE A 93 17.26 -12.37 -21.53
C ILE A 93 16.60 -12.32 -22.91
N VAL A 94 15.30 -12.05 -22.97
CA VAL A 94 14.57 -11.94 -24.22
C VAL A 94 14.89 -10.62 -24.93
N PHE A 95 14.83 -9.49 -24.23
CA PHE A 95 14.94 -8.15 -24.80
C PHE A 95 16.39 -7.72 -25.08
N VAL A 96 17.29 -7.83 -24.10
CA VAL A 96 18.63 -7.23 -24.16
C VAL A 96 19.44 -7.75 -25.35
N PRO A 97 19.56 -9.08 -25.61
CA PRO A 97 20.35 -9.54 -26.75
C PRO A 97 19.75 -9.14 -28.11
N ALA A 98 18.43 -8.94 -28.20
CA ALA A 98 17.78 -8.48 -29.42
C ALA A 98 17.94 -6.96 -29.62
N ALA A 99 17.95 -6.19 -28.53
CA ALA A 99 18.11 -4.75 -28.55
C ALA A 99 19.58 -4.32 -28.70
N TRP A 100 20.51 -4.99 -28.02
CA TRP A 100 21.90 -4.57 -27.82
C TRP A 100 22.66 -4.12 -29.09
N PRO A 101 22.58 -4.85 -30.22
CA PRO A 101 23.29 -4.46 -31.45
C PRO A 101 22.75 -3.18 -32.08
N ARG A 102 21.55 -2.76 -31.68
CA ARG A 102 20.82 -1.59 -32.21
C ARG A 102 20.86 -0.40 -31.26
N LEU A 103 21.46 -0.55 -30.07
CA LEU A 103 21.56 0.51 -29.08
C LEU A 103 22.79 1.39 -29.36
N SER A 104 22.63 2.70 -29.18
CA SER A 104 23.75 3.64 -29.14
C SER A 104 24.64 3.39 -27.91
N SER A 105 25.88 3.88 -27.94
CA SER A 105 26.82 3.75 -26.82
C SER A 105 26.29 4.32 -25.50
N VAL A 106 25.45 5.36 -25.59
CA VAL A 106 24.78 5.96 -24.41
C VAL A 106 23.82 4.95 -23.79
N HIS A 107 22.98 4.28 -24.59
CA HIS A 107 22.06 3.29 -24.08
C HIS A 107 22.77 2.01 -23.60
N GLN A 108 23.84 1.60 -24.27
CA GLN A 108 24.67 0.47 -23.82
C GLN A 108 25.30 0.72 -22.45
N PHE A 109 25.61 1.98 -22.10
CA PHE A 109 26.08 2.35 -20.77
C PHE A 109 24.97 2.31 -19.71
N TRP A 110 23.79 2.87 -20.02
CA TRP A 110 22.70 2.98 -19.03
C TRP A 110 21.91 1.70 -18.79
N VAL A 111 21.76 0.83 -19.80
CA VAL A 111 20.97 -0.41 -19.69
C VAL A 111 21.44 -1.30 -18.53
N PRO A 112 22.74 -1.61 -18.36
CA PRO A 112 23.21 -2.40 -17.23
C PRO A 112 22.87 -1.79 -15.86
N ILE A 113 22.94 -0.46 -15.72
CA ILE A 113 22.65 0.25 -14.47
C ILE A 113 21.16 0.14 -14.13
N VAL A 114 20.31 0.41 -15.12
CA VAL A 114 18.84 0.38 -14.96
C VAL A 114 18.33 -1.03 -14.65
N ILE A 115 18.97 -2.07 -15.21
CA ILE A 115 18.66 -3.47 -14.91
C ILE A 115 19.13 -3.87 -13.52
N THR A 116 20.36 -3.52 -13.14
CA THR A 116 20.98 -4.03 -11.91
C THR A 116 20.38 -3.41 -10.64
N LEU A 117 20.03 -2.11 -10.69
CA LEU A 117 19.60 -1.36 -9.51
C LEU A 117 18.34 -1.95 -8.83
N PRO A 118 17.26 -2.29 -9.56
CA PRO A 118 16.10 -2.98 -8.98
C PRO A 118 16.45 -4.27 -8.22
N TYR A 119 17.38 -5.10 -8.72
CA TYR A 119 17.76 -6.35 -8.04
C TYR A 119 18.48 -6.07 -6.71
N VAL A 120 19.39 -5.09 -6.70
CA VAL A 120 20.11 -4.70 -5.48
C VAL A 120 19.13 -4.17 -4.42
N LEU A 121 18.20 -3.32 -4.83
CA LEU A 121 17.19 -2.75 -3.93
C LEU A 121 16.17 -3.79 -3.47
N LEU A 122 15.77 -4.71 -4.35
CA LEU A 122 14.92 -5.85 -4.01
C LEU A 122 15.61 -6.72 -2.94
N TYR A 123 16.88 -7.07 -3.15
CA TYR A 123 17.66 -7.79 -2.16
C TYR A 123 17.69 -7.06 -0.81
N LYS A 124 17.98 -5.75 -0.81
CA LYS A 124 17.98 -4.92 0.42
C LYS A 124 16.62 -4.91 1.12
N CYS A 125 15.52 -4.85 0.38
CA CYS A 125 14.16 -4.92 0.93
C CYS A 125 13.85 -6.27 1.59
N VAL A 126 14.32 -7.36 0.98
CA VAL A 126 14.09 -8.74 1.45
C VAL A 126 14.90 -9.01 2.72
N VAL A 127 16.19 -8.66 2.74
CA VAL A 127 17.10 -9.01 3.84
C VAL A 127 17.01 -8.05 5.03
N THR A 128 16.69 -6.77 4.81
CA THR A 128 16.60 -5.79 5.89
C THR A 128 15.27 -5.96 6.62
N LYS A 129 15.33 -6.37 7.89
CA LYS A 129 14.14 -6.60 8.73
C LYS A 129 13.89 -5.42 9.65
N SER A 130 12.61 -5.13 9.88
CA SER A 130 12.14 -4.15 10.87
C SER A 130 11.47 -4.84 12.05
N PHE A 131 11.91 -6.06 12.38
CA PHE A 131 11.33 -6.86 13.45
C PHE A 131 11.79 -6.36 14.82
N ILE A 132 10.86 -6.34 15.76
CA ILE A 132 11.11 -6.02 17.16
C ILE A 132 11.47 -7.33 17.86
N THR A 133 12.64 -7.34 18.49
CA THR A 133 13.19 -8.44 19.29
C THR A 133 13.39 -7.95 20.72
N GLU A 134 13.68 -8.86 21.65
CA GLU A 134 14.02 -8.48 23.03
C GLU A 134 15.23 -7.53 23.07
N ASP A 135 16.25 -7.79 22.24
CA ASP A 135 17.49 -7.00 22.20
C ASP A 135 17.29 -5.54 21.76
N ASN A 136 16.32 -5.27 20.87
CA ASN A 136 16.07 -3.92 20.34
C ASN A 136 14.80 -3.26 20.89
N HIS A 137 14.05 -3.96 21.76
CA HIS A 137 12.75 -3.50 22.24
C HIS A 137 12.82 -2.12 22.88
N GLU A 138 13.83 -1.87 23.73
CA GLU A 138 13.99 -0.59 24.41
C GLU A 138 14.27 0.58 23.44
N GLU A 139 15.10 0.35 22.43
CA GLU A 139 15.37 1.35 21.38
C GLU A 139 14.09 1.66 20.60
N GLU A 140 13.34 0.62 20.22
CA GLU A 140 12.10 0.75 19.47
C GLU A 140 11.01 1.46 20.27
N MET A 141 10.93 1.24 21.58
CA MET A 141 10.05 1.98 22.49
C MET A 141 10.37 3.48 22.55
N ARG A 142 11.65 3.85 22.36
CA ARG A 142 12.10 5.25 22.37
C ARG A 142 11.95 5.93 21.00
N ARG A 143 11.83 5.17 19.91
CA ARG A 143 11.79 5.68 18.53
C ARG A 143 10.63 6.65 18.30
N TYR A 144 9.43 6.30 18.78
CA TYR A 144 8.23 7.13 18.65
C TYR A 144 7.49 7.19 19.98
N PRO A 145 7.14 8.39 20.50
CA PRO A 145 6.26 8.50 21.67
C PRO A 145 4.84 8.06 21.31
N TYR A 146 4.05 7.70 22.34
CA TYR A 146 2.61 7.47 22.18
C TYR A 146 1.89 8.80 21.97
N ASP A 147 1.06 8.89 20.93
CA ASP A 147 0.31 10.10 20.61
C ASP A 147 -1.04 10.20 21.35
N ARG A 148 -1.49 9.11 21.98
CA ARG A 148 -2.81 9.00 22.64
C ARG A 148 -3.99 9.36 21.72
N VAL A 149 -3.81 9.18 20.41
CA VAL A 149 -4.83 9.27 19.37
C VAL A 149 -4.97 7.92 18.68
N LEU A 150 -3.94 7.44 17.98
CA LEU A 150 -3.92 6.10 17.38
C LEU A 150 -3.07 5.10 18.15
N PHE A 151 -2.12 5.60 18.96
CA PHE A 151 -1.16 4.81 19.69
C PHE A 151 -1.19 5.21 21.16
N HIS A 152 -1.75 4.31 21.98
CA HIS A 152 -1.84 4.45 23.43
C HIS A 152 -0.82 3.54 24.12
N PRO A 153 -0.35 3.91 25.32
CA PRO A 153 0.50 3.03 26.12
C PRO A 153 -0.29 1.84 26.68
N GLY A 154 0.43 0.83 27.17
CA GLY A 154 -0.15 -0.32 27.90
C GLY A 154 -0.66 -1.48 27.03
N HIS A 155 -0.51 -1.40 25.71
CA HIS A 155 -0.91 -2.49 24.81
C HIS A 155 0.21 -3.51 24.59
N GLU A 156 0.03 -4.73 25.06
CA GLU A 156 0.94 -5.84 24.80
C GLU A 156 0.57 -6.60 23.52
N CYS A 157 1.56 -7.15 22.82
CA CYS A 157 1.29 -8.10 21.75
C CYS A 157 0.95 -9.48 22.34
N SER A 158 -0.26 -9.99 22.06
CA SER A 158 -0.71 -11.30 22.53
C SER A 158 0.11 -12.50 22.00
N THR A 159 0.85 -12.32 20.90
CA THR A 159 1.67 -13.37 20.29
C THR A 159 3.14 -13.26 20.69
N CYS A 160 3.67 -12.04 20.78
CA CYS A 160 5.10 -11.82 21.04
C CYS A 160 5.42 -11.46 22.49
N HIS A 161 4.41 -11.19 23.32
CA HIS A 161 4.53 -10.96 24.76
C HIS A 161 5.45 -9.80 25.17
N PHE A 162 5.42 -8.72 24.38
CA PHE A 162 6.07 -7.46 24.76
C PHE A 162 5.13 -6.27 24.51
N LEU A 163 5.38 -5.21 25.29
CA LEU A 163 4.69 -3.93 25.15
C LEU A 163 4.92 -3.38 23.74
N LYS A 164 3.85 -3.01 23.03
CA LYS A 164 3.95 -2.57 21.63
C LYS A 164 4.48 -1.13 21.55
N PRO A 165 5.61 -0.89 20.89
CA PRO A 165 6.04 0.48 20.56
C PRO A 165 4.98 1.21 19.73
N ALA A 166 4.95 2.54 19.81
CA ALA A 166 4.09 3.34 18.94
C ALA A 166 4.41 3.06 17.45
N ARG A 167 3.39 3.13 16.58
CA ARG A 167 3.49 2.78 15.15
C ARG A 167 3.86 1.33 14.83
N SER A 168 4.01 0.44 15.82
CA SER A 168 4.28 -0.98 15.58
C SER A 168 3.01 -1.81 15.35
N LYS A 169 3.15 -2.95 14.67
CA LYS A 169 2.07 -3.93 14.48
C LYS A 169 2.62 -5.34 14.37
N HIS A 170 1.92 -6.30 14.98
CA HIS A 170 2.18 -7.72 14.78
C HIS A 170 1.72 -8.13 13.38
N CYS A 171 2.63 -8.68 12.59
CA CYS A 171 2.33 -9.26 11.30
C CYS A 171 2.28 -10.78 11.43
N SER A 172 1.09 -11.37 11.22
CA SER A 172 0.89 -12.82 11.29
C SER A 172 1.67 -13.59 10.23
N PHE A 173 1.94 -12.98 9.07
CA PHE A 173 2.73 -13.59 8.00
C PHE A 173 4.19 -13.74 8.41
N CYS A 174 4.77 -12.69 8.98
CA CYS A 174 6.15 -12.67 9.47
C CYS A 174 6.30 -13.28 10.86
N ASN A 175 5.19 -13.51 11.58
CA ASN A 175 5.13 -13.93 12.97
C ASN A 175 6.02 -13.07 13.89
N ALA A 176 5.98 -11.75 13.69
CA ALA A 176 6.79 -10.79 14.44
C ALA A 176 6.08 -9.43 14.52
N CYS A 177 6.31 -8.67 15.60
CA CYS A 177 5.98 -7.25 15.58
C CYS A 177 6.99 -6.50 14.73
N VAL A 178 6.48 -5.59 13.92
CA VAL A 178 7.26 -4.79 12.98
C VAL A 178 7.22 -3.34 13.46
N SER A 179 8.39 -2.73 13.61
CA SER A 179 8.53 -1.31 13.94
C SER A 179 8.10 -0.43 12.76
N ARG A 180 7.37 0.66 13.06
CA ARG A 180 6.77 1.57 12.07
C ARG A 180 6.14 0.80 10.90
N HIS A 181 5.27 -0.15 11.23
CA HIS A 181 4.75 -1.11 10.28
C HIS A 181 3.96 -0.40 9.18
N ASP A 182 4.40 -0.51 7.94
CA ASP A 182 3.66 -0.01 6.79
C ASP A 182 2.69 -1.07 6.26
N HIS A 183 3.23 -2.12 5.64
CA HIS A 183 2.44 -3.26 5.17
C HIS A 183 3.31 -4.52 5.09
N HIS A 184 2.64 -5.67 5.00
CA HIS A 184 3.27 -6.90 4.58
C HIS A 184 3.29 -6.96 3.05
N CYS A 185 4.47 -7.02 2.44
CA CYS A 185 4.60 -7.07 0.98
C CYS A 185 4.89 -8.50 0.53
N VAL A 186 3.91 -9.13 -0.12
CA VAL A 186 4.04 -10.48 -0.68
C VAL A 186 5.14 -10.59 -1.74
N TRP A 187 5.45 -9.48 -2.43
CA TRP A 187 6.51 -9.40 -3.43
C TRP A 187 7.91 -9.43 -2.82
N LEU A 188 8.05 -9.07 -1.54
CA LEU A 188 9.31 -9.06 -0.80
C LEU A 188 9.44 -10.26 0.14
N MET A 189 8.35 -11.01 0.36
CA MET A 189 8.26 -12.00 1.44
C MET A 189 8.71 -11.40 2.79
N ASN A 190 8.36 -10.12 3.00
CA ASN A 190 8.83 -9.33 4.13
C ASN A 190 7.86 -8.16 4.40
N CYS A 191 7.87 -7.68 5.65
CA CYS A 191 7.21 -6.42 5.96
C CYS A 191 8.06 -5.23 5.55
N VAL A 192 7.39 -4.20 5.04
CA VAL A 192 7.94 -2.86 4.92
C VAL A 192 7.69 -2.15 6.26
N GLY A 193 8.75 -1.64 6.87
CA GLY A 193 8.73 -0.94 8.15
C GLY A 193 9.90 0.02 8.29
N ALA A 194 10.24 0.40 9.52
CA ALA A 194 11.23 1.43 9.80
C ALA A 194 12.56 1.29 9.03
N ASN A 195 13.16 0.10 9.03
CA ASN A 195 14.53 -0.09 8.57
C ASN A 195 14.66 -0.29 7.06
N ASN A 196 13.58 -0.66 6.36
CA ASN A 196 13.62 -0.98 4.93
C ASN A 196 12.69 -0.11 4.06
N CYS A 197 12.00 0.87 4.66
CA CYS A 197 11.14 1.80 3.93
C CYS A 197 11.90 2.56 2.83
N MET A 198 13.10 3.09 3.13
CA MET A 198 13.97 3.74 2.14
C MET A 198 14.25 2.85 0.93
N TYR A 199 14.64 1.59 1.17
CA TYR A 199 14.94 0.64 0.11
C TYR A 199 13.70 0.33 -0.72
N PHE A 200 12.54 0.23 -0.07
CA PHE A 200 11.28 -0.02 -0.74
C PHE A 200 10.85 1.13 -1.64
N ILE A 201 10.94 2.38 -1.17
CA ILE A 201 10.66 3.56 -2.00
C ILE A 201 11.66 3.64 -3.17
N SER A 202 12.95 3.42 -2.90
CA SER A 202 13.98 3.38 -3.93
C SER A 202 13.73 2.28 -4.97
N LEU A 203 13.26 1.11 -4.52
CA LEU A 203 12.89 -0.01 -5.39
C LEU A 203 11.74 0.41 -6.31
N LEU A 204 10.68 1.02 -5.79
CA LEU A 204 9.56 1.53 -6.59
C LEU A 204 10.02 2.56 -7.63
N VAL A 205 10.93 3.48 -7.27
CA VAL A 205 11.52 4.44 -8.21
C VAL A 205 12.30 3.70 -9.29
N SER A 206 13.21 2.78 -8.92
CA SER A 206 14.05 2.05 -9.87
C SER A 206 13.23 1.17 -10.83
N LEU A 207 12.19 0.51 -10.33
CA LEU A 207 11.25 -0.28 -11.15
C LEU A 207 10.45 0.63 -12.09
N SER A 208 9.96 1.78 -11.61
CA SER A 208 9.25 2.74 -12.46
C SER A 208 10.15 3.25 -13.59
N VAL A 209 11.40 3.58 -13.27
CA VAL A 209 12.40 4.00 -14.26
C VAL A 209 12.68 2.87 -15.26
N MET A 210 12.92 1.65 -14.80
CA MET A 210 13.17 0.49 -15.66
C MET A 210 12.01 0.23 -16.63
N LEU A 211 10.77 0.26 -16.14
CA LEU A 211 9.59 0.03 -16.97
C LEU A 211 9.39 1.15 -17.99
N ILE A 212 9.46 2.42 -17.58
CA ILE A 212 9.29 3.56 -18.50
C ILE A 212 10.41 3.60 -19.54
N TYR A 213 11.66 3.44 -19.11
CA TYR A 213 12.83 3.46 -19.99
C TYR A 213 12.83 2.28 -20.95
N GLY A 214 12.50 1.08 -20.47
CA GLY A 214 12.36 -0.11 -21.31
C GLY A 214 11.23 0.02 -22.33
N SER A 215 10.08 0.59 -21.95
CA SER A 215 9.00 0.93 -22.89
C SER A 215 9.45 1.94 -23.94
N TYR A 216 10.20 2.97 -23.54
CA TYR A 216 10.76 3.95 -24.46
C TYR A 216 11.72 3.31 -25.47
N LEU A 217 12.68 2.50 -24.99
CA LEU A 217 13.62 1.79 -25.86
C LEU A 217 12.91 0.83 -26.82
N GLY A 218 11.97 0.03 -26.30
CA GLY A 218 11.17 -0.89 -27.10
C GLY A 218 10.40 -0.16 -28.20
N LYS A 219 9.73 0.94 -27.87
CA LYS A 219 9.04 1.79 -28.84
C LYS A 219 10.02 2.34 -29.90
N SER A 220 11.16 2.89 -29.46
CA SER A 220 12.16 3.49 -30.35
C SER A 220 12.70 2.47 -31.37
N LEU A 221 13.06 1.27 -30.91
CA LEU A 221 13.56 0.20 -31.77
C LEU A 221 12.50 -0.31 -32.75
N LEU A 222 11.25 -0.44 -32.31
CA LEU A 222 10.15 -0.81 -33.20
C LEU A 222 9.89 0.29 -34.23
N SER A 223 9.88 1.57 -33.83
CA SER A 223 9.72 2.70 -34.75
C SER A 223 10.82 2.73 -35.81
N GLU A 224 12.08 2.51 -35.45
CA GLU A 224 13.19 2.40 -36.41
C GLU A 224 12.95 1.24 -37.39
N SER A 225 12.52 0.08 -36.90
CA SER A 225 12.19 -1.07 -37.77
C SER A 225 11.02 -0.77 -38.72
N LEU A 226 10.02 -0.04 -38.24
CA LEU A 226 8.90 0.42 -39.08
C LEU A 226 9.39 1.38 -40.16
N GLU A 227 10.33 2.27 -39.83
CA GLU A 227 10.89 3.23 -40.78
C GLU A 227 11.65 2.56 -41.92
N GLN A 228 12.35 1.47 -41.64
CA GLN A 228 13.06 0.68 -42.64
C GLN A 228 12.14 -0.18 -43.51
N LEU A 229 11.00 -0.63 -42.97
CA LEU A 229 10.07 -1.53 -43.66
C LEU A 229 9.01 -0.80 -44.50
N VAL A 230 8.63 0.42 -44.14
CA VAL A 230 7.50 1.13 -44.76
C VAL A 230 7.97 2.39 -45.49
N PRO A 231 7.79 2.47 -46.82
CA PRO A 231 8.06 3.67 -47.60
C PRO A 231 7.28 4.92 -47.11
N PRO A 232 7.84 6.14 -47.24
CA PRO A 232 7.23 7.37 -46.71
C PRO A 232 5.82 7.66 -47.27
N ASP A 233 5.58 7.37 -48.53
CA ASP A 233 4.31 7.48 -49.24
C ASP A 233 3.22 6.58 -48.64
N VAL A 234 3.59 5.36 -48.25
CA VAL A 234 2.69 4.41 -47.58
C VAL A 234 2.39 4.84 -46.15
N LYS A 235 3.35 5.45 -45.42
CA LYS A 235 3.11 6.00 -44.07
C LYS A 235 2.05 7.10 -44.05
N ILE A 236 2.01 7.96 -45.06
CA ILE A 236 1.01 9.03 -45.19
C ILE A 236 -0.40 8.44 -45.39
N ALA A 237 -0.51 7.34 -46.15
CA ALA A 237 -1.76 6.61 -46.31
C ALA A 237 -2.19 5.84 -45.04
N MET A 238 -1.30 5.66 -44.06
CA MET A 238 -1.51 4.88 -42.83
C MET A 238 -1.95 5.69 -41.61
N GLN A 239 -2.45 6.92 -41.78
CA GLN A 239 -2.77 7.84 -40.68
C GLN A 239 -4.06 7.51 -39.91
N GLY A 240 -4.89 6.57 -40.38
CA GLY A 240 -6.11 6.17 -39.67
C GLY A 240 -5.81 5.35 -38.40
N TRP A 241 -6.60 5.55 -37.33
CA TRP A 241 -6.45 4.84 -36.05
C TRP A 241 -6.41 3.31 -36.20
N THR A 242 -7.28 2.74 -37.05
CA THR A 242 -7.31 1.30 -37.35
C THR A 242 -6.01 0.83 -38.01
N THR A 243 -5.52 1.61 -38.99
CA THR A 243 -4.27 1.29 -39.69
C THR A 243 -3.09 1.40 -38.74
N TRP A 244 -3.06 2.40 -37.87
CA TRP A 244 -2.06 2.55 -36.82
C TRP A 244 -2.03 1.32 -35.90
N ILE A 245 -3.17 0.88 -35.35
CA ILE A 245 -3.25 -0.31 -34.48
C ILE A 245 -2.78 -1.56 -35.23
N ASN A 246 -3.25 -1.79 -36.45
CA ASN A 246 -2.90 -2.97 -37.23
C ASN A 246 -1.39 -2.99 -37.52
N THR A 247 -0.81 -1.85 -37.87
CA THR A 247 0.61 -1.71 -38.17
C THR A 247 1.47 -2.02 -36.96
N TRP A 248 1.14 -1.43 -35.81
CA TRP A 248 1.86 -1.68 -34.57
C TRP A 248 1.67 -3.12 -34.08
N SER A 249 0.50 -3.72 -34.30
CA SER A 249 0.24 -5.12 -33.97
C SER A 249 1.10 -6.07 -34.81
N VAL A 250 1.19 -5.83 -36.12
CA VAL A 250 2.07 -6.59 -37.02
C VAL A 250 3.53 -6.38 -36.61
N LEU A 251 3.95 -5.15 -36.33
CA LEU A 251 5.32 -4.83 -35.96
C LEU A 251 5.76 -5.55 -34.67
N VAL A 252 4.91 -5.56 -33.64
CA VAL A 252 5.13 -6.31 -32.40
C VAL A 252 5.21 -7.82 -32.68
N ALA A 253 4.35 -8.35 -33.56
CA ALA A 253 4.34 -9.76 -33.91
C ALA A 253 5.57 -10.18 -34.75
N THR A 254 6.08 -9.30 -35.60
CA THR A 254 7.28 -9.53 -36.42
C THR A 254 8.55 -9.53 -35.57
N TYR A 255 8.62 -8.69 -34.53
CA TYR A 255 9.76 -8.59 -33.62
C TYR A 255 9.39 -9.04 -32.20
N PRO A 256 9.01 -10.32 -31.97
CA PRO A 256 8.39 -10.75 -30.73
C PRO A 256 9.27 -10.55 -29.50
N ARG A 257 10.59 -10.66 -29.62
CA ARG A 257 11.54 -10.45 -28.51
C ARG A 257 11.51 -9.01 -27.98
N ILE A 258 11.42 -8.02 -28.87
CA ILE A 258 11.35 -6.60 -28.49
C ILE A 258 9.90 -6.24 -28.19
N GLY A 259 8.97 -6.63 -29.07
CA GLY A 259 7.56 -6.32 -29.01
C GLY A 259 6.84 -6.85 -27.77
N ALA A 260 7.05 -8.11 -27.39
CA ALA A 260 6.38 -8.69 -26.22
C ALA A 260 6.84 -8.02 -24.92
N VAL A 261 8.15 -7.82 -24.75
CA VAL A 261 8.72 -7.17 -23.56
C VAL A 261 8.34 -5.69 -23.52
N PHE A 262 8.34 -5.00 -24.66
CA PHE A 262 7.83 -3.62 -24.78
C PHE A 262 6.39 -3.50 -24.28
N LEU A 263 5.48 -4.36 -24.77
CA LEU A 263 4.09 -4.32 -24.36
C LEU A 263 3.93 -4.65 -22.87
N LEU A 264 4.65 -5.67 -22.37
CA LEU A 264 4.63 -6.02 -20.95
C LEU A 264 5.06 -4.83 -20.09
N MET A 265 6.18 -4.18 -20.42
CA MET A 265 6.67 -3.01 -19.68
C MET A 265 5.69 -1.84 -19.77
N LEU A 266 5.12 -1.58 -20.96
CA LEU A 266 4.17 -0.49 -21.17
C LEU A 266 2.90 -0.67 -20.34
N MET A 267 2.38 -1.89 -20.29
CA MET A 267 1.15 -2.20 -19.55
C MET A 267 1.36 -2.29 -18.04
N THR A 268 2.57 -2.59 -17.58
CA THR A 268 2.89 -2.71 -16.15
C THR A 268 3.44 -1.42 -15.53
N ALA A 269 3.99 -0.50 -16.34
CA ALA A 269 4.48 0.79 -15.87
C ALA A 269 3.44 1.61 -15.07
N PRO A 270 2.15 1.72 -15.49
CA PRO A 270 1.16 2.47 -14.74
C PRO A 270 0.96 1.94 -13.32
N LEU A 271 0.99 0.61 -13.13
CA LEU A 271 0.85 0.00 -11.81
C LEU A 271 2.00 0.41 -10.87
N ALA A 272 3.25 0.31 -11.35
CA ALA A 272 4.42 0.71 -10.56
C ALA A 272 4.42 2.20 -10.23
N VAL A 273 4.08 3.05 -11.20
CA VAL A 273 4.02 4.51 -11.05
C VAL A 273 2.89 4.92 -10.09
N SER A 274 1.70 4.33 -10.21
CA SER A 274 0.58 4.58 -9.29
C SER A 274 0.93 4.17 -7.87
N PHE A 275 1.63 3.05 -7.70
CA PHE A 275 2.05 2.59 -6.38
C PHE A 275 3.13 3.51 -5.76
N LEU A 276 4.08 3.97 -6.58
CA LEU A 276 5.05 5.01 -6.18
C LEU A 276 4.35 6.33 -5.80
N ALA A 277 3.38 6.77 -6.60
CA ALA A 277 2.62 7.98 -6.32
C ALA A 277 1.84 7.88 -5.01
N TYR A 278 1.21 6.73 -4.74
CA TYR A 278 0.53 6.47 -3.48
C TYR A 278 1.49 6.54 -2.29
N HIS A 279 2.64 5.88 -2.36
CA HIS A 279 3.62 5.98 -1.28
C HIS A 279 4.22 7.38 -1.14
N THR A 280 4.37 8.14 -2.23
CA THR A 280 4.78 9.55 -2.17
C THR A 280 3.73 10.39 -1.45
N TYR A 281 2.44 10.13 -1.68
CA TYR A 281 1.35 10.75 -0.91
C TYR A 281 1.39 10.38 0.57
N LEU A 282 1.67 9.12 0.92
CA LEU A 282 1.82 8.70 2.32
C LEU A 282 2.97 9.43 3.03
N ILE A 283 4.11 9.58 2.35
CA ILE A 283 5.25 10.38 2.84
C ILE A 283 4.81 11.83 3.03
N TRP A 284 4.12 12.42 2.04
CA TRP A 284 3.60 13.77 2.17
C TRP A 284 2.66 13.92 3.37
N ALA A 285 1.78 12.95 3.63
CA ALA A 285 0.84 12.96 4.75
C ALA A 285 1.48 12.58 6.10
N GLY A 286 2.73 12.12 6.14
CA GLY A 286 3.41 11.64 7.36
C GLY A 286 2.91 10.28 7.88
N THR A 287 2.10 9.57 7.10
CA THR A 287 1.40 8.35 7.52
C THR A 287 2.00 7.11 6.86
N THR A 288 1.82 5.97 7.50
CA THR A 288 1.98 4.64 6.90
C THR A 288 0.66 4.14 6.32
N THR A 289 0.72 3.15 5.42
CA THR A 289 -0.46 2.47 4.89
C THR A 289 -1.36 1.91 6.01
N ASN A 290 -0.74 1.36 7.07
CA ASN A 290 -1.46 0.85 8.24
C ASN A 290 -2.15 1.95 9.05
N GLU A 291 -1.53 3.12 9.17
CA GLU A 291 -2.14 4.28 9.84
C GLU A 291 -3.28 4.87 9.01
N THR A 292 -3.18 4.90 7.68
CA THR A 292 -4.29 5.34 6.82
C THR A 292 -5.54 4.48 7.03
N ALA A 293 -5.37 3.16 7.24
CA ALA A 293 -6.49 2.28 7.58
C ALA A 293 -7.14 2.68 8.91
N LYS A 294 -6.35 2.94 9.96
CA LYS A 294 -6.87 3.42 11.25
C LYS A 294 -7.58 4.78 11.13
N TRP A 295 -7.06 5.69 10.30
CA TRP A 295 -7.73 6.97 10.04
C TRP A 295 -9.03 6.82 9.26
N THR A 296 -9.19 5.73 8.51
CA THR A 296 -10.47 5.40 7.87
C THR A 296 -11.49 4.99 8.93
N ASP A 297 -11.09 4.19 9.93
CA ASP A 297 -11.97 3.84 11.06
C ASP A 297 -12.42 5.11 11.81
N TRP A 298 -11.51 6.04 12.10
CA TRP A 298 -11.87 7.35 12.68
C TRP A 298 -12.82 8.15 11.82
N LYS A 299 -12.64 8.12 10.49
CA LYS A 299 -13.54 8.83 9.57
C LYS A 299 -14.95 8.26 9.66
N ASP A 300 -15.08 6.94 9.70
CA ASP A 300 -16.36 6.26 9.85
C ASP A 300 -16.99 6.63 11.22
N ASP A 301 -16.21 6.65 12.31
CA ASP A 301 -16.68 7.07 13.65
C ASP A 301 -17.13 8.55 13.68
N VAL A 302 -16.46 9.44 12.95
CA VAL A 302 -16.87 10.86 12.81
C VAL A 302 -18.17 10.96 12.01
N GLU A 303 -18.32 10.19 10.93
CA GLU A 303 -19.55 10.16 10.12
C GLU A 303 -20.74 9.61 10.92
N ASP A 304 -20.50 8.64 11.79
CA ASP A 304 -21.48 8.10 12.74
C ASP A 304 -21.71 9.02 13.95
N GLY A 305 -20.92 10.08 14.09
CA GLY A 305 -21.05 11.10 15.12
C GLY A 305 -20.49 10.68 16.49
N LEU A 306 -19.72 9.61 16.60
CA LEU A 306 -19.23 9.04 17.86
C LEU A 306 -18.00 9.76 18.43
N VAL A 307 -17.45 10.74 17.70
CA VAL A 307 -16.18 11.38 18.05
C VAL A 307 -16.39 12.74 18.69
N PHE A 308 -15.74 12.96 19.83
CA PHE A 308 -15.69 14.24 20.52
C PHE A 308 -14.26 14.75 20.64
N LYS A 309 -14.07 16.05 20.40
CA LYS A 309 -12.80 16.76 20.51
C LYS A 309 -12.86 17.79 21.64
N THR A 310 -11.78 17.89 22.41
CA THR A 310 -11.53 19.00 23.33
C THR A 310 -10.06 19.40 23.31
N ARG A 311 -9.67 20.31 24.19
CA ARG A 311 -8.28 20.74 24.40
C ARG A 311 -7.75 20.22 25.73
N SER A 312 -6.52 19.72 25.75
CA SER A 312 -5.84 19.22 26.95
C SER A 312 -5.73 20.30 28.01
N SER A 313 -5.40 21.53 27.61
CA SER A 313 -5.38 22.72 28.47
C SER A 313 -6.70 23.05 29.18
N LEU A 314 -7.84 22.58 28.64
CA LEU A 314 -9.15 22.79 29.25
C LEU A 314 -9.54 21.71 30.25
N ILE A 315 -8.92 20.53 30.18
CA ILE A 315 -9.27 19.36 30.98
C ILE A 315 -8.26 19.14 32.12
N PHE A 316 -6.97 19.37 31.86
CA PHE A 316 -5.89 19.12 32.81
C PHE A 316 -5.28 20.44 33.29
N GLU A 317 -5.31 20.69 34.60
CA GLU A 317 -4.71 21.88 35.23
C GLU A 317 -3.18 21.94 35.09
N ASN A 318 -2.53 20.77 35.01
CA ASN A 318 -1.14 20.62 34.64
C ASN A 318 -1.08 19.72 33.40
N PRO A 319 -0.77 20.26 32.19
CA PRO A 319 -0.53 19.42 31.02
C PRO A 319 0.49 18.36 31.42
N THR A 320 0.24 17.09 31.09
CA THR A 320 1.29 16.08 31.24
C THR A 320 2.48 16.61 30.45
N ALA A 321 3.62 16.84 31.12
CA ALA A 321 4.81 17.35 30.47
C ALA A 321 5.28 16.31 29.45
N MET A 322 4.76 16.38 28.22
CA MET A 322 5.50 15.94 27.06
C MET A 322 6.65 16.90 26.98
N ASP A 323 7.87 16.38 27.14
CA ASP A 323 9.10 17.15 26.93
C ASP A 323 8.99 17.92 25.59
N PRO A 324 8.78 19.25 25.63
CA PRO A 324 8.50 20.04 24.44
C PRO A 324 9.76 20.31 23.62
N HIS A 325 10.94 19.99 24.14
CA HIS A 325 12.21 20.40 23.56
C HIS A 325 12.90 19.34 22.70
N ASP A 326 12.35 18.11 22.60
CA ASP A 326 13.18 16.99 22.14
C ASP A 326 12.61 16.12 20.99
N ARG A 327 11.41 16.41 20.46
CA ARG A 327 10.81 15.54 19.41
C ARG A 327 10.10 16.31 18.28
N ALA A 328 10.47 15.96 17.04
CA ALA A 328 9.80 16.45 15.82
C ALA A 328 8.49 15.71 15.51
N TRP A 329 8.24 14.56 16.16
CA TRP A 329 7.07 13.71 15.93
C TRP A 329 6.51 13.16 17.26
N PRO A 330 5.18 13.11 17.44
CA PRO A 330 4.18 13.74 16.59
C PRO A 330 4.26 15.27 16.71
N VAL A 331 3.70 15.99 15.74
CA VAL A 331 3.53 17.44 15.83
C VAL A 331 2.68 17.74 17.06
N HIS A 332 3.22 18.58 17.95
CA HIS A 332 2.54 18.94 19.18
C HIS A 332 1.19 19.59 18.89
N THR A 333 0.15 19.06 19.53
CA THR A 333 -1.20 19.60 19.52
C THR A 333 -1.78 19.54 20.93
N ASP A 334 -2.67 20.47 21.21
CA ASP A 334 -3.48 20.50 22.42
C ASP A 334 -4.75 19.64 22.27
N GLN A 335 -4.99 18.97 21.14
CA GLN A 335 -6.21 18.21 20.93
C GLN A 335 -6.28 16.93 21.78
N ILE A 336 -7.48 16.64 22.28
CA ILE A 336 -7.85 15.33 22.81
C ILE A 336 -9.05 14.84 22.01
N LEU A 337 -9.00 13.59 21.58
CA LEU A 337 -10.09 12.93 20.88
C LEU A 337 -10.56 11.73 21.70
N VAL A 338 -11.88 11.60 21.84
CA VAL A 338 -12.51 10.44 22.47
C VAL A 338 -13.63 9.90 21.60
N THR A 339 -13.91 8.62 21.75
CA THR A 339 -15.01 7.91 21.09
C THR A 339 -16.01 7.44 22.12
N ASP A 340 -17.27 7.85 21.97
CA ASP A 340 -18.39 7.45 22.84
C ASP A 340 -19.73 7.61 22.11
N GLU A 341 -20.76 6.88 22.55
CA GLU A 341 -22.12 7.01 22.00
C GLU A 341 -22.76 8.34 22.42
N ASP A 342 -22.59 8.69 23.70
CA ASP A 342 -23.13 9.89 24.33
C ASP A 342 -22.05 10.97 24.54
N PRO A 343 -22.43 12.26 24.63
CA PRO A 343 -21.49 13.32 24.95
C PRO A 343 -20.78 13.09 26.30
N PRO A 344 -19.47 13.36 26.38
CA PRO A 344 -18.73 13.32 27.65
C PRO A 344 -19.39 14.19 28.72
N THR A 345 -19.55 13.68 29.93
CA THR A 345 -20.15 14.40 31.07
C THR A 345 -19.09 15.08 31.94
N GLU A 346 -19.53 16.03 32.77
CA GLU A 346 -18.63 16.70 33.72
C GLU A 346 -17.93 15.70 34.65
N GLY A 347 -16.61 15.81 34.79
CA GLY A 347 -15.83 14.90 35.63
C GLY A 347 -15.61 13.50 35.03
N CYS A 348 -15.90 13.31 33.73
CA CYS A 348 -15.55 12.09 33.02
C CYS A 348 -14.05 11.77 33.13
N LEU A 349 -13.74 10.48 33.24
CA LEU A 349 -12.38 9.99 33.35
C LEU A 349 -11.93 9.44 32.00
N LEU A 350 -10.76 9.89 31.51
CA LEU A 350 -10.18 9.38 30.28
C LEU A 350 -9.45 8.07 30.54
N MET A 351 -9.68 7.05 29.71
CA MET A 351 -8.89 5.84 29.78
C MET A 351 -7.46 6.13 29.33
N SER A 352 -6.46 5.65 30.09
CA SER A 352 -5.04 5.86 29.76
C SER A 352 -4.57 5.04 28.56
N SER A 353 -5.30 3.98 28.21
CA SER A 353 -4.93 2.99 27.20
C SER A 353 -5.85 3.00 25.97
N SER A 354 -6.85 3.89 25.87
CA SER A 354 -7.75 3.93 24.72
C SER A 354 -8.37 5.32 24.54
N ASN A 355 -9.08 5.51 23.44
CA ASN A 355 -9.88 6.73 23.20
C ASN A 355 -11.25 6.68 23.91
N CYS A 356 -11.50 5.68 24.75
CA CYS A 356 -12.78 5.53 25.42
C CYS A 356 -12.82 6.36 26.71
N ILE A 357 -14.04 6.68 27.12
CA ILE A 357 -14.31 7.31 28.41
C ILE A 357 -14.60 6.20 29.42
N ALA A 358 -13.99 6.31 30.60
CA ALA A 358 -14.35 5.46 31.72
C ALA A 358 -15.66 5.98 32.32
N HIS A 359 -16.77 5.38 31.91
CA HIS A 359 -18.09 5.67 32.44
C HIS A 359 -18.14 5.39 33.95
N ARG A 360 -18.57 6.38 34.73
CA ARG A 360 -18.96 6.14 36.13
C ARG A 360 -20.41 5.63 36.13
N PRO A 361 -20.70 4.42 36.64
CA PRO A 361 -22.07 3.95 36.73
C PRO A 361 -22.92 4.92 37.57
N GLY A 362 -23.97 5.49 36.98
CA GLY A 362 -24.96 6.31 37.68
C GLY A 362 -24.69 7.82 37.77
N SER A 363 -23.88 8.40 36.89
CA SER A 363 -23.75 9.87 36.84
C SER A 363 -24.86 10.51 35.99
N ASP A 364 -25.91 11.04 36.61
CA ASP A 364 -26.86 12.00 36.00
C ASP A 364 -26.21 13.38 35.74
N LEU A 365 -24.90 13.41 35.50
CA LEU A 365 -24.14 14.64 35.34
C LEU A 365 -24.40 15.21 33.95
N PRO A 366 -24.51 16.54 33.81
CA PRO A 366 -24.75 17.17 32.53
C PRO A 366 -23.57 16.95 31.57
N PRO A 367 -23.81 17.01 30.24
CA PRO A 367 -22.75 17.07 29.24
C PRO A 367 -21.77 18.21 29.52
N ASP A 368 -20.48 17.92 29.44
CA ASP A 368 -19.43 18.90 29.63
C ASP A 368 -19.29 19.77 28.36
N PRO A 369 -19.56 21.09 28.44
CA PRO A 369 -19.57 21.97 27.27
C PRO A 369 -18.19 22.18 26.63
N ARG A 370 -17.10 21.73 27.28
CA ARG A 370 -15.75 21.77 26.73
C ARG A 370 -15.55 20.76 25.59
N TRP A 371 -16.41 19.76 25.48
CA TRP A 371 -16.35 18.74 24.42
C TRP A 371 -17.24 19.12 23.25
N LYS A 372 -16.69 18.98 22.04
CA LYS A 372 -17.41 19.25 20.80
C LYS A 372 -17.47 17.99 19.97
N ARG A 373 -18.67 17.63 19.51
CA ARG A 373 -18.84 16.56 18.54
C ARG A 373 -18.17 16.97 17.23
N LEU A 374 -17.36 16.09 16.65
CA LEU A 374 -16.76 16.32 15.34
C LEU A 374 -17.74 15.93 14.24
N HIS A 375 -17.77 16.73 13.17
CA HIS A 375 -18.58 16.45 11.97
C HIS A 375 -17.71 16.19 10.73
N SER A 376 -16.43 16.54 10.79
CA SER A 376 -15.50 16.33 9.69
C SER A 376 -14.09 15.99 10.16
N MET A 377 -13.42 15.10 9.44
CA MET A 377 -11.99 14.84 9.61
C MET A 377 -11.12 16.09 9.39
N LYS A 378 -11.64 17.14 8.72
CA LYS A 378 -10.94 18.42 8.60
C LYS A 378 -10.72 19.14 9.94
N GLU A 379 -11.47 18.76 10.97
CA GLU A 379 -11.37 19.32 12.31
C GLU A 379 -10.33 18.58 13.17
N VAL A 380 -9.80 17.45 12.70
CA VAL A 380 -8.74 16.68 13.36
C VAL A 380 -7.39 17.25 12.94
N ASP A 381 -6.54 17.55 13.92
CA ASP A 381 -5.20 18.05 13.62
C ASP A 381 -4.35 16.88 13.11
N ASN A 382 -3.67 17.06 11.98
CA ASN A 382 -2.74 16.06 11.47
C ASN A 382 -1.44 16.11 12.25
N ILE A 383 -1.36 15.29 13.29
CA ILE A 383 -0.20 15.21 14.18
C ILE A 383 0.98 14.44 13.58
N TYR A 384 0.84 13.85 12.39
CA TYR A 384 1.89 13.04 11.76
C TYR A 384 2.66 13.77 10.67
N ASP A 385 2.11 14.86 10.13
CA ASP A 385 2.76 15.61 9.07
C ASP A 385 3.76 16.64 9.61
N MET A 386 5.05 16.29 9.57
CA MET A 386 6.16 17.17 9.93
C MET A 386 6.57 18.10 8.77
N GLY A 387 5.82 18.10 7.67
CA GLY A 387 6.20 18.65 6.38
C GLY A 387 6.93 17.63 5.50
N PHE A 388 6.68 17.67 4.20
CA PHE A 388 7.17 16.69 3.21
C PHE A 388 8.66 16.31 3.38
N TRP A 389 9.55 17.29 3.53
CA TRP A 389 10.99 17.03 3.63
C TRP A 389 11.39 16.34 4.94
N ASN A 390 10.71 16.64 6.05
CA ASN A 390 10.96 16.02 7.34
C ASN A 390 10.38 14.59 7.36
N ASN A 391 9.19 14.41 6.80
CA ASN A 391 8.61 13.07 6.61
C ASN A 391 9.49 12.21 5.71
N LEU A 392 10.04 12.78 4.63
CA LEU A 392 10.99 12.09 3.78
C LEU A 392 12.26 11.73 4.54
N ARG A 393 12.84 12.64 5.35
CA ARG A 393 14.00 12.32 6.20
C ARG A 393 13.74 11.15 7.15
N ASP A 394 12.59 11.15 7.83
CA ASP A 394 12.15 10.04 8.70
C ASP A 394 12.09 8.71 7.93
N VAL A 395 11.48 8.71 6.74
CA VAL A 395 11.37 7.53 5.87
C VAL A 395 12.73 7.03 5.38
N MET A 396 13.66 7.96 5.16
CA MET A 396 15.04 7.68 4.73
C MET A 396 15.94 7.23 5.89
N GLY A 397 15.42 7.15 7.12
CA GLY A 397 16.18 6.75 8.31
C GLY A 397 17.12 7.84 8.82
N PHE A 398 16.98 9.08 8.35
CA PHE A 398 17.72 10.22 8.89
C PHE A 398 17.00 10.75 10.12
N SER A 399 17.78 11.11 11.15
CA SER A 399 17.24 11.80 12.31
C SER A 399 16.56 13.10 11.87
N VAL A 400 15.29 13.26 12.25
CA VAL A 400 14.54 14.53 12.10
C VAL A 400 14.90 15.50 13.23
N ARG A 401 15.77 15.10 14.19
CA ARG A 401 16.27 16.00 15.23
C ARG A 401 17.16 17.08 14.58
N GLY A 402 16.82 18.34 14.78
CA GLY A 402 17.80 19.42 14.63
C GLY A 402 18.97 19.21 15.61
N PRO A 403 20.16 19.80 15.38
CA PRO A 403 21.20 19.79 16.39
C PRO A 403 20.62 20.31 17.71
N ILE A 404 20.80 19.55 18.79
CA ILE A 404 20.50 19.98 20.14
C ILE A 404 21.37 21.22 20.36
N SER A 405 20.76 22.42 20.37
CA SER A 405 21.47 23.60 20.85
C SER A 405 21.64 23.41 22.36
N GLU A 406 22.88 23.11 22.77
CA GLU A 406 23.30 23.03 24.18
C GLU A 406 22.98 24.29 24.97
#